data_AF-E3N4X3-F1
#
_entry.id   AF-E3N4X3-F1
#
_cell.length_a   1.000
_cell.length_b   1.000
_cell.length_c   1.000
_cell.angle_alpha   90.00
_cell.angle_beta   90.00
_cell.angle_gamma   90.00
#
_symmetry.space_group_name_H-M   'P 1'
#
loop_
_entity.id
_entity.type
_entity.pdbx_description
1 polymer ?
#
loop_
_entity_poly.entity_id
_entity_poly.type
_entity_poly.pdbx_seq_one_letter_code
_entity_poly.pdbx_strand_id
1 'polypeptide(L)'
;MGEIILTCPEAPLKRLGSANALEDLKKELKKLKPQVTIEKKKGSRAKAEHKEKVEKLKNEKWLIDHEIIQMHWDHEEQTDDAYNKLVKTTTKLKKQLIKLEVLSAKKDHKKTIQNLEKRNKQLEKALNNGLEVKPWKQCAVCFTEFKETGDKVPKILSEDIRFIISKFKHIFLECGHTYCWGCIKQLATSDYIQCPLDETIFIFTVEYDIDDVVKNFKALSM
;
A
#
# COMPACT_ATOMS: atom_id res chain seq x y z
N MET A 1 -91.40 27.14 -68.23
CA MET A 1 -90.23 27.21 -67.33
C MET A 1 -90.52 26.29 -66.17
N GLY A 2 -89.88 25.12 -66.13
CA GLY A 2 -90.00 24.17 -65.03
C GLY A 2 -88.66 24.11 -64.32
N GLU A 3 -88.63 24.52 -63.05
CA GLU A 3 -87.46 24.35 -62.18
C GLU A 3 -87.63 23.04 -61.41
N ILE A 4 -86.69 22.13 -61.65
CA ILE A 4 -86.54 20.86 -60.95
C ILE A 4 -85.73 21.15 -59.69
N ILE A 5 -86.38 21.11 -58.53
CA ILE A 5 -85.70 21.18 -57.22
C ILE A 5 -85.21 19.77 -56.87
N LEU A 6 -83.89 19.60 -56.93
CA LEU A 6 -83.16 18.45 -56.41
C LEU A 6 -83.19 18.46 -54.87
N THR A 7 -84.03 17.61 -54.26
CA THR A 7 -83.95 17.31 -52.83
C THR A 7 -83.02 16.11 -52.60
N CYS A 8 -81.91 16.35 -51.92
CA CYS A 8 -81.02 15.31 -51.39
C CYS A 8 -81.74 14.56 -50.25
N PRO A 9 -81.78 13.22 -50.22
CA PRO A 9 -82.45 12.50 -49.14
C PRO A 9 -81.63 12.58 -47.85
N GLU A 10 -82.24 13.15 -46.81
CA GLU A 10 -81.76 13.05 -45.43
C GLU A 10 -81.65 11.57 -45.05
N ALA A 11 -80.43 11.12 -44.74
CA ALA A 11 -80.21 9.81 -44.17
C ALA A 11 -80.95 9.71 -42.83
N PRO A 12 -81.78 8.67 -42.59
CA PRO A 12 -82.48 8.56 -41.33
C PRO A 12 -81.47 8.33 -40.22
N LEU A 13 -81.40 9.27 -39.27
CA LEU A 13 -80.91 9.04 -37.92
C LEU A 13 -81.60 7.77 -37.39
N LYS A 14 -80.84 6.66 -37.37
CA LYS A 14 -81.30 5.39 -36.79
C LYS A 14 -81.72 5.67 -35.35
N ARG A 15 -83.04 5.62 -35.13
CA ARG A 15 -83.66 5.75 -33.81
C ARG A 15 -83.02 4.74 -32.87
N LEU A 16 -82.54 5.26 -31.74
CA LEU A 16 -82.11 4.45 -30.61
C LEU A 16 -83.19 3.42 -30.25
N GLY A 17 -82.73 2.23 -29.90
CA GLY A 17 -83.56 1.10 -29.48
C GLY A 17 -84.51 1.42 -28.33
N SER A 18 -85.51 0.56 -28.16
CA SER A 18 -86.66 0.68 -27.26
C SER A 18 -86.31 1.14 -25.84
N ALA A 19 -87.20 1.91 -25.22
CA ALA A 19 -87.08 2.41 -23.84
C ALA A 19 -86.76 1.33 -22.79
N ASN A 20 -87.08 0.06 -23.09
CA ASN A 20 -86.74 -1.11 -22.27
C ASN A 20 -85.23 -1.36 -22.21
N ALA A 21 -84.50 -1.21 -23.33
CA ALA A 21 -83.05 -1.41 -23.37
C ALA A 21 -82.29 -0.37 -22.53
N LEU A 22 -82.77 0.88 -22.50
CA LEU A 22 -82.19 1.94 -21.68
C LEU A 22 -82.35 1.67 -20.18
N GLU A 23 -83.49 1.11 -19.79
CA GLU A 23 -83.78 0.81 -18.38
C GLU A 23 -82.98 -0.41 -17.88
N ASP A 24 -82.75 -1.39 -18.75
CA ASP A 24 -81.88 -2.53 -18.46
C ASP A 24 -80.41 -2.10 -18.29
N LEU A 25 -79.91 -1.20 -19.15
CA LEU A 25 -78.57 -0.62 -19.00
C LEU A 25 -78.41 0.18 -17.69
N LYS A 26 -79.44 0.91 -17.24
CA LYS A 26 -79.41 1.60 -15.94
C LYS A 26 -79.35 0.61 -14.77
N LYS A 27 -80.10 -0.49 -14.83
CA LYS A 27 -80.06 -1.56 -13.81
C LYS A 27 -78.68 -2.22 -13.76
N GLU A 28 -78.08 -2.48 -14.91
CA GLU A 28 -76.72 -3.03 -15.02
C GLU A 28 -75.68 -2.05 -14.44
N LEU A 29 -75.75 -0.77 -14.81
CA LEU A 29 -74.88 0.28 -14.26
C LEU A 29 -75.01 0.39 -12.73
N LYS A 30 -76.23 0.27 -12.20
CA LYS A 30 -76.49 0.28 -10.75
C LYS A 30 -75.87 -0.93 -10.04
N LYS A 31 -75.79 -2.09 -10.70
CA LYS A 31 -75.11 -3.29 -10.20
C LYS A 31 -73.58 -3.22 -10.32
N LEU A 32 -73.05 -2.67 -11.41
CA LEU A 32 -71.61 -2.61 -11.68
C LEU A 32 -70.88 -1.54 -10.85
N LYS A 33 -71.52 -0.40 -10.56
CA LYS A 33 -70.90 0.68 -9.76
C LYS A 33 -70.35 0.22 -8.39
N PRO A 34 -71.11 -0.55 -7.58
CA PRO A 34 -70.60 -1.14 -6.33
C PRO A 34 -69.44 -2.11 -6.57
N GLN A 35 -69.52 -2.98 -7.60
CA GLN A 35 -68.47 -3.95 -7.91
C GLN A 35 -67.15 -3.26 -8.27
N VAL A 36 -67.20 -2.24 -9.12
CA VAL A 36 -66.02 -1.41 -9.46
C VAL A 36 -65.43 -0.77 -8.21
N THR A 37 -66.25 -0.31 -7.27
CA THR A 37 -65.78 0.28 -6.02
C THR A 37 -65.08 -0.75 -5.13
N ILE A 38 -65.63 -1.97 -5.05
CA ILE A 38 -65.02 -3.08 -4.30
C ILE A 38 -63.67 -3.46 -4.91
N GLU A 39 -63.60 -3.63 -6.23
CA GLU A 39 -62.35 -3.98 -6.92
C GLU A 39 -61.29 -2.87 -6.81
N LYS A 40 -61.68 -1.59 -6.89
CA LYS A 40 -60.77 -0.47 -6.63
C LYS A 40 -60.20 -0.52 -5.19
N LYS A 41 -61.03 -0.86 -4.20
CA LYS A 41 -60.58 -1.02 -2.80
C LYS A 41 -59.66 -2.23 -2.62
N LYS A 42 -59.92 -3.35 -3.31
CA LYS A 42 -59.02 -4.52 -3.31
C LYS A 42 -57.67 -4.17 -3.92
N GLY A 43 -57.66 -3.53 -5.10
CA GLY A 43 -56.43 -3.09 -5.77
C GLY A 43 -55.62 -2.10 -4.91
N SER A 44 -56.30 -1.19 -4.21
CA SER A 44 -55.62 -0.24 -3.31
C SER A 44 -54.95 -0.94 -2.12
N ARG A 45 -55.63 -1.93 -1.51
CA ARG A 45 -55.06 -2.76 -0.43
C ARG A 45 -53.86 -3.58 -0.91
N ALA A 46 -53.99 -4.27 -2.03
CA ALA A 46 -52.89 -5.06 -2.60
C ALA A 46 -51.65 -4.20 -2.89
N LYS A 47 -51.83 -2.97 -3.38
CA LYS A 47 -50.72 -2.01 -3.59
C LYS A 47 -50.06 -1.59 -2.29
N ALA A 48 -50.84 -1.33 -1.24
CA ALA A 48 -50.30 -0.96 0.07
C ALA A 48 -49.49 -2.12 0.68
N GLU A 49 -50.03 -3.34 0.67
CA GLU A 49 -49.35 -4.55 1.13
C GLU A 49 -48.07 -4.83 0.33
N HIS A 50 -48.11 -4.69 -1.00
CA HIS A 50 -46.93 -4.85 -1.84
C HIS A 50 -45.86 -3.80 -1.51
N LYS A 51 -46.26 -2.52 -1.36
CA LYS A 51 -45.34 -1.45 -0.98
C LYS A 51 -44.67 -1.74 0.37
N GLU A 52 -45.43 -2.21 1.36
CA GLU A 52 -44.89 -2.58 2.67
C GLU A 52 -43.88 -3.73 2.57
N LYS A 53 -44.20 -4.78 1.79
CA LYS A 53 -43.26 -5.90 1.57
C LYS A 53 -41.98 -5.47 0.87
N VAL A 54 -42.08 -4.62 -0.15
CA VAL A 54 -40.91 -4.07 -0.84
C VAL A 54 -40.05 -3.25 0.12
N GLU A 55 -40.65 -2.46 1.00
CA GLU A 55 -39.90 -1.68 1.97
C GLU A 55 -39.18 -2.55 3.00
N LYS A 56 -39.83 -3.62 3.47
CA LYS A 56 -39.18 -4.62 4.35
C LYS A 56 -37.97 -5.25 3.67
N LEU A 57 -38.12 -5.71 2.42
CA LEU A 57 -37.02 -6.30 1.65
C LEU A 57 -35.88 -5.31 1.40
N LYS A 58 -36.16 -4.02 1.20
CA LYS A 58 -35.12 -3.00 1.07
C LYS A 58 -34.34 -2.82 2.37
N ASN A 59 -35.02 -2.81 3.51
CA ASN A 59 -34.36 -2.69 4.80
C ASN A 59 -33.51 -3.92 5.10
N GLU A 60 -34.01 -5.12 4.83
CA GLU A 60 -33.24 -6.38 4.95
C GLU A 60 -32.01 -6.36 4.03
N LYS A 61 -32.18 -5.95 2.76
CA LYS A 61 -31.06 -5.79 1.83
C LYS A 61 -30.03 -4.80 2.37
N TRP A 62 -30.47 -3.67 2.92
CA TRP A 62 -29.56 -2.66 3.47
C TRP A 62 -28.75 -3.20 4.66
N LEU A 63 -29.39 -3.97 5.55
CA LEU A 63 -28.70 -4.61 6.67
C LEU A 63 -27.65 -5.62 6.19
N ILE A 64 -28.02 -6.47 5.22
CA ILE A 64 -27.09 -7.44 4.63
C ILE A 64 -25.92 -6.72 3.94
N ASP A 65 -26.20 -5.68 3.15
CA ASP A 65 -25.16 -4.89 2.47
C ASP A 65 -24.19 -4.26 3.50
N HIS A 66 -24.72 -3.73 4.61
CA HIS A 66 -23.90 -3.17 5.69
C HIS A 66 -23.02 -4.23 6.36
N GLU A 67 -23.57 -5.41 6.68
CA GLU A 67 -22.80 -6.53 7.24
C GLU A 67 -21.68 -6.99 6.30
N ILE A 68 -21.97 -7.10 4.99
CA ILE A 68 -20.96 -7.46 3.99
C ILE A 68 -19.82 -6.45 3.96
N ILE A 69 -20.12 -5.15 3.99
CA ILE A 69 -19.11 -4.09 3.98
C ILE A 69 -18.25 -4.16 5.25
N GLN A 70 -18.88 -4.35 6.42
CA GLN A 70 -18.15 -4.46 7.68
C GLN A 70 -17.23 -5.68 7.68
N MET A 71 -17.74 -6.85 7.28
CA MET A 71 -16.92 -8.07 7.15
C MET A 71 -15.76 -7.88 6.18
N HIS A 72 -15.97 -7.16 5.08
CA HIS A 72 -14.91 -6.88 4.11
C HIS A 72 -13.79 -6.05 4.73
N TRP A 73 -14.11 -4.98 5.46
CA TRP A 73 -13.12 -4.17 6.16
C TRP A 73 -12.39 -4.94 7.26
N ASP A 74 -13.11 -5.75 8.05
CA ASP A 74 -12.50 -6.59 9.08
C ASP A 74 -11.52 -7.60 8.47
N HIS A 75 -11.86 -8.17 7.31
CA HIS A 75 -10.97 -9.08 6.57
C HIS A 75 -9.75 -8.37 5.98
N GLU A 76 -9.92 -7.15 5.47
CA GLU A 76 -8.82 -6.32 4.94
C GLU A 76 -7.83 -5.97 6.06
N GLU A 77 -8.32 -5.52 7.22
CA GLU A 77 -7.49 -5.23 8.40
C GLU A 77 -6.72 -6.47 8.88
N GLN A 78 -7.38 -7.63 8.95
CA GLN A 78 -6.72 -8.89 9.32
C GLN A 78 -5.63 -9.29 8.31
N THR A 79 -5.86 -9.04 7.04
CA THR A 79 -4.89 -9.33 5.97
C THR A 79 -3.66 -8.42 6.11
N ASP A 80 -3.87 -7.14 6.36
CA ASP A 80 -2.80 -6.18 6.59
C ASP A 80 -1.98 -6.49 7.85
N ASP A 81 -2.63 -6.84 8.96
CA ASP A 81 -1.92 -7.26 10.18
C ASP A 81 -1.12 -8.55 9.96
N ALA A 82 -1.69 -9.54 9.27
CA ALA A 82 -0.99 -10.77 8.91
C ALA A 82 0.22 -10.50 8.01
N TYR A 83 0.08 -9.63 7.00
CA TYR A 83 1.16 -9.21 6.13
C TYR A 83 2.27 -8.49 6.92
N ASN A 84 1.91 -7.55 7.79
CA ASN A 84 2.87 -6.83 8.64
C ASN A 84 3.62 -7.77 9.60
N LYS A 85 2.94 -8.77 10.17
CA LYS A 85 3.57 -9.83 10.99
C LYS A 85 4.52 -10.69 10.17
N LEU A 86 4.16 -11.03 8.94
CA LEU A 86 5.01 -11.78 8.02
C LEU A 86 6.29 -10.98 7.70
N VAL A 87 6.17 -9.71 7.30
CA VAL A 87 7.32 -8.83 7.00
C VAL A 87 8.28 -8.73 8.20
N LYS A 88 7.75 -8.53 9.41
CA LYS A 88 8.56 -8.50 10.65
C LYS A 88 9.30 -9.81 10.90
N THR A 89 8.61 -10.93 10.72
CA THR A 89 9.18 -12.27 10.96
C THR A 89 10.24 -12.60 9.92
N THR A 90 9.98 -12.33 8.64
CA THR A 90 10.94 -12.50 7.54
C THR A 90 12.19 -11.66 7.75
N THR A 91 12.03 -10.39 8.16
CA THR A 91 13.16 -9.52 8.48
C THR A 91 14.00 -10.10 9.63
N LYS A 92 13.36 -10.56 10.70
CA LYS A 92 14.03 -11.18 11.84
C LYS A 92 14.78 -12.46 11.44
N LEU A 93 14.16 -13.30 10.61
CA LEU A 93 14.77 -14.52 10.11
C LEU A 93 15.99 -14.21 9.23
N LYS A 94 15.89 -13.24 8.31
CA LYS A 94 17.02 -12.76 7.49
C LYS A 94 18.19 -12.32 8.38
N LYS A 95 17.92 -11.54 9.43
CA LYS A 95 18.95 -11.11 10.41
C LYS A 95 19.63 -12.30 11.09
N GLN A 96 18.87 -13.32 11.48
CA GLN A 96 19.42 -14.53 12.10
C GLN A 96 20.25 -15.38 11.13
N LEU A 97 19.78 -15.55 9.89
CA LEU A 97 20.50 -16.28 8.85
C LEU A 97 21.85 -15.64 8.55
N ILE A 98 21.89 -14.32 8.35
CA ILE A 98 23.14 -13.57 8.13
C ILE A 98 24.08 -13.72 9.34
N LYS A 99 23.55 -13.65 10.57
CA LYS A 99 24.38 -13.83 11.77
C LYS A 99 25.00 -15.23 11.81
N LEU A 100 24.25 -16.27 11.45
CA LEU A 100 24.77 -17.64 11.36
C LEU A 100 25.81 -17.77 10.26
N GLU A 101 25.57 -17.18 9.09
CA GLU A 101 26.51 -17.16 7.96
C GLU A 101 27.85 -16.55 8.40
N VAL A 102 27.83 -15.36 9.00
CA VAL A 102 29.02 -14.67 9.51
C VAL A 102 29.76 -15.49 10.55
N LEU A 103 29.05 -16.13 11.49
CA LEU A 103 29.66 -16.99 12.51
C LEU A 103 30.29 -18.26 11.91
N SER A 104 29.72 -18.77 10.83
CA SER A 104 30.22 -19.97 10.13
C SER A 104 31.35 -19.68 9.15
N ALA A 105 31.48 -18.43 8.71
CA ALA A 105 32.47 -18.02 7.73
C ALA A 105 33.89 -18.06 8.32
N LYS A 106 34.79 -18.76 7.63
CA LYS A 106 36.22 -18.70 7.94
C LYS A 106 36.77 -17.34 7.48
N LYS A 107 37.25 -16.52 8.42
CA LYS A 107 37.87 -15.22 8.09
C LYS A 107 39.19 -15.45 7.34
N ASP A 108 39.32 -14.86 6.15
CA ASP A 108 40.60 -14.80 5.46
C ASP A 108 41.51 -13.76 6.13
N HIS A 109 42.35 -14.24 7.05
CA HIS A 109 43.29 -13.39 7.77
C HIS A 109 44.41 -12.83 6.88
N LYS A 110 44.65 -13.39 5.69
CA LYS A 110 45.78 -13.00 4.84
C LYS A 110 45.70 -11.52 4.45
N LYS A 111 44.52 -11.06 4.00
CA LYS A 111 44.32 -9.66 3.57
C LYS A 111 44.42 -8.71 4.77
N THR A 112 43.91 -9.10 5.93
CA THR A 112 44.02 -8.32 7.17
C THR A 112 45.48 -8.16 7.58
N ILE A 113 46.26 -9.25 7.58
CA ILE A 113 47.70 -9.23 7.88
C ILE A 113 48.42 -8.29 6.90
N GLN A 114 48.20 -8.42 5.59
CA GLN A 114 48.82 -7.56 4.58
C GLN A 114 48.53 -6.07 4.80
N ASN A 115 47.29 -5.72 5.16
CA ASN A 115 46.92 -4.33 5.45
C ASN A 115 47.59 -3.81 6.72
N LEU A 116 47.65 -4.61 7.79
CA LEU A 116 48.32 -4.25 9.03
C LEU A 116 49.83 -4.07 8.85
N GLU A 117 50.49 -4.97 8.11
CA GLU A 117 51.91 -4.83 7.75
C GLU A 117 52.16 -3.56 6.94
N LYS A 118 51.30 -3.26 5.97
CA LYS A 118 51.38 -2.01 5.20
C LYS A 118 51.25 -0.79 6.10
N ARG A 119 50.32 -0.81 7.06
CA ARG A 119 50.13 0.28 8.02
C ARG A 119 51.33 0.44 8.94
N ASN A 120 51.87 -0.67 9.45
CA ASN A 120 53.04 -0.63 10.33
C ASN A 120 54.23 0.05 9.64
N LYS A 121 54.50 -0.33 8.38
CA LYS A 121 55.55 0.33 7.55
C LYS A 121 55.29 1.82 7.31
N GLN A 122 54.03 2.24 7.16
CA GLN A 122 53.70 3.66 7.02
C GLN A 122 53.98 4.44 8.31
N LEU A 123 53.61 3.87 9.46
CA LEU A 123 53.81 4.49 10.77
C LEU A 123 55.28 4.57 11.15
N GLU A 124 56.07 3.52 10.91
CA GLU A 124 57.52 3.53 11.11
C GLU A 124 58.20 4.64 10.30
N LYS A 125 57.82 4.79 9.02
CA LYS A 125 58.34 5.87 8.16
C LYS A 125 57.94 7.25 8.66
N ALA A 126 56.69 7.43 9.07
CA ALA A 126 56.21 8.71 9.57
C ALA A 126 56.93 9.10 10.87
N LEU A 127 57.11 8.14 11.79
CA LEU A 127 57.82 8.33 13.04
C LEU A 127 59.29 8.73 12.80
N ASN A 128 59.99 8.02 11.91
CA ASN A 128 61.39 8.29 11.59
C ASN A 128 61.59 9.65 10.90
N ASN A 129 60.60 10.12 10.13
CA ASN A 129 60.68 11.37 9.38
C ASN A 129 60.01 12.55 10.12
N GLY A 130 59.48 12.35 11.33
CA GLY A 130 58.75 13.39 12.07
C GLY A 130 57.46 13.87 11.38
N LEU A 131 56.84 13.03 10.55
CA LEU A 131 55.61 13.38 9.83
C LEU A 131 54.38 13.13 10.71
N GLU A 132 53.50 14.13 10.79
CA GLU A 132 52.20 13.98 11.44
C GLU A 132 51.29 13.09 10.58
N VAL A 133 50.82 11.98 11.16
CA VAL A 133 49.79 11.13 10.54
C VAL A 133 48.45 11.57 11.09
N LYS A 134 47.46 11.78 10.21
CA LYS A 134 46.08 12.16 10.58
C LYS A 134 45.13 10.99 10.32
N PRO A 135 44.87 10.12 11.33
CA PRO A 135 44.09 8.89 11.12
C PRO A 135 42.66 9.16 10.63
N TRP A 136 42.05 10.28 11.04
CA TRP A 136 40.69 10.65 10.66
C TRP A 136 40.53 11.00 9.18
N LYS A 137 41.62 11.32 8.46
CA LYS A 137 41.60 11.58 7.01
C LYS A 137 41.82 10.33 6.16
N GLN A 138 42.00 9.17 6.79
CA GLN A 138 42.39 7.94 6.11
C GLN A 138 41.35 6.83 6.30
N CYS A 139 41.18 6.01 5.27
CA CYS A 139 40.33 4.82 5.35
C CYS A 139 40.90 3.84 6.39
N ALA A 140 40.04 3.34 7.28
CA ALA A 140 40.44 2.38 8.31
C ALA A 140 40.88 1.00 7.78
N VAL A 141 40.59 0.67 6.52
CA VAL A 141 40.95 -0.62 5.90
C VAL A 141 42.21 -0.50 5.04
N CYS A 142 42.24 0.46 4.12
CA CYS A 142 43.33 0.57 3.14
C CYS A 142 44.37 1.64 3.49
N PHE A 143 44.14 2.40 4.58
CA PHE A 143 45.01 3.46 5.11
C PHE A 143 45.39 4.53 4.08
N THR A 144 44.51 4.75 3.11
CA THR A 144 44.68 5.76 2.07
C THR A 144 43.82 6.98 2.39
N GLU A 145 44.33 8.17 2.10
CA GLU A 145 43.59 9.42 2.31
C GLU A 145 42.32 9.48 1.46
N PHE A 146 41.27 10.00 2.10
CA PHE A 146 39.98 10.23 1.47
C PHE A 146 40.05 11.32 0.40
N LYS A 147 39.11 11.29 -0.55
CA LYS A 147 38.92 12.31 -1.58
C LYS A 147 37.44 12.65 -1.74
N GLU A 148 37.15 13.76 -2.39
CA GLU A 148 35.77 14.19 -2.69
C GLU A 148 35.08 13.32 -3.76
N THR A 149 35.85 12.63 -4.61
CA THR A 149 35.33 11.86 -5.74
C THR A 149 35.96 10.46 -5.88
N GLY A 150 35.25 9.59 -6.60
CA GLY A 150 35.68 8.23 -6.94
C GLY A 150 35.63 7.24 -5.76
N ASP A 151 36.47 6.20 -5.81
CA ASP A 151 36.49 5.15 -4.80
C ASP A 151 37.08 5.58 -3.45
N LYS A 152 37.68 6.78 -3.39
CA LYS A 152 38.25 7.35 -2.17
C LYS A 152 37.26 8.22 -1.39
N VAL A 153 36.01 8.30 -1.83
CA VAL A 153 34.95 9.03 -1.10
C VAL A 153 34.74 8.41 0.28
N PRO A 154 34.80 9.20 1.38
CA PRO A 154 34.54 8.71 2.72
C PRO A 154 33.06 8.38 2.89
N LYS A 155 32.78 7.20 3.42
CA LYS A 155 31.46 6.64 3.67
C LYS A 155 31.43 6.15 5.12
N ILE A 156 30.41 6.54 5.87
CA ILE A 156 30.25 6.13 7.26
C ILE A 156 29.26 4.97 7.35
N LEU A 157 29.63 3.94 8.09
CA LEU A 157 28.72 2.85 8.44
C LEU A 157 27.88 3.29 9.65
N SER A 158 26.75 3.91 9.34
CA SER A 158 25.69 4.26 10.29
C SER A 158 24.36 3.87 9.65
N GLU A 159 23.39 3.44 10.44
CA GLU A 159 22.02 3.32 9.94
C GLU A 159 21.46 4.72 9.69
N ASP A 160 20.82 4.95 8.54
CA ASP A 160 20.23 6.24 8.22
C ASP A 160 19.00 6.47 9.13
N ILE A 161 19.14 7.38 10.11
CA ILE A 161 18.13 7.70 11.14
C ILE A 161 16.83 8.30 10.54
N ARG A 162 16.76 8.50 9.22
CA ARG A 162 15.61 9.14 8.57
C ARG A 162 14.26 8.41 8.75
N PHE A 163 14.24 7.12 9.12
CA PHE A 163 12.99 6.39 9.38
C PHE A 163 12.64 6.19 10.87
N ILE A 164 13.59 6.39 11.81
CA ILE A 164 13.40 6.02 13.23
C ILE A 164 12.97 7.18 14.14
N ILE A 165 12.89 8.42 13.63
CA ILE A 165 12.44 9.57 14.45
C ILE A 165 10.93 9.53 14.79
N SER A 166 10.14 8.56 14.28
CA SER A 166 8.72 8.51 14.61
C SER A 166 8.38 7.83 15.94
N LYS A 167 8.95 6.67 16.33
CA LYS A 167 8.38 5.93 17.50
C LYS A 167 9.24 4.97 18.33
N PHE A 168 10.51 4.70 18.01
CA PHE A 168 11.30 3.72 18.78
C PHE A 168 12.67 4.24 19.22
N LYS A 169 12.72 4.68 20.48
CA LYS A 169 13.94 5.00 21.23
C LYS A 169 14.60 3.71 21.73
N HIS A 170 15.07 2.85 20.83
CA HIS A 170 15.89 1.70 21.21
C HIS A 170 17.03 1.49 20.22
N ILE A 171 18.16 2.14 20.53
CA ILE A 171 19.53 1.60 20.46
C ILE A 171 19.77 0.66 19.27
N PHE A 172 20.21 1.21 18.15
CA PHE A 172 21.11 0.52 17.24
C PHE A 172 22.46 1.21 17.36
N LEU A 173 23.46 0.48 17.88
CA LEU A 173 24.83 0.96 17.96
C LEU A 173 25.34 1.15 16.53
N GLU A 174 25.39 2.41 16.09
CA GLU A 174 26.14 2.83 14.92
C GLU A 174 27.61 2.54 15.18
N CYS A 175 28.27 1.77 14.31
CA CYS A 175 29.72 1.59 14.45
C CYS A 175 30.46 2.91 14.21
N GLY A 176 29.88 3.82 13.41
CA GLY A 176 30.41 5.16 13.14
C GLY A 176 31.73 5.17 12.37
N HIS A 177 32.23 3.99 12.00
CA HIS A 177 33.51 3.84 11.31
C HIS A 177 33.39 4.31 9.86
N THR A 178 34.43 5.02 9.42
CA THR A 178 34.48 5.60 8.06
C THR A 178 35.46 4.82 7.19
N TYR A 179 34.99 4.45 6.00
CA TYR A 179 35.75 3.72 4.99
C TYR A 179 35.67 4.45 3.65
N CYS A 180 36.59 4.17 2.74
CA CYS A 180 36.44 4.68 1.39
C CYS A 180 35.40 3.83 0.63
N TRP A 181 34.71 4.44 -0.34
CA TRP A 181 33.70 3.76 -1.14
C TRP A 181 34.20 2.46 -1.81
N GLY A 182 35.45 2.45 -2.26
CA GLY A 182 36.07 1.24 -2.81
C GLY A 182 36.21 0.11 -1.79
N CYS A 183 36.52 0.43 -0.53
CA CYS A 183 36.55 -0.58 0.55
C CYS A 183 35.15 -1.02 0.95
N ILE A 184 34.15 -0.13 0.99
CA ILE A 184 32.75 -0.51 1.24
C ILE A 184 32.28 -1.55 0.22
N LYS A 185 32.50 -1.30 -1.07
CA LYS A 185 32.16 -2.25 -2.15
C LYS A 185 32.86 -3.61 -2.03
N GLN A 186 34.06 -3.65 -1.44
CA GLN A 186 34.78 -4.90 -1.20
C GLN A 186 34.31 -5.65 0.06
N LEU A 187 33.77 -4.93 1.04
CA LEU A 187 33.27 -5.51 2.30
C LEU A 187 31.79 -5.92 2.18
N ALA A 188 31.06 -5.30 1.25
CA ALA A 188 29.66 -5.60 1.01
C ALA A 188 29.49 -6.98 0.37
N THR A 189 28.56 -7.75 0.91
CA THR A 189 27.94 -8.90 0.26
C THR A 189 26.67 -8.45 -0.46
N SER A 190 25.91 -9.39 -1.03
CA SER A 190 24.58 -9.09 -1.59
C SER A 190 23.60 -8.57 -0.55
N ASP A 191 23.78 -8.93 0.72
CA ASP A 191 22.76 -8.79 1.75
C ASP A 191 23.19 -7.98 2.97
N TYR A 192 24.49 -7.77 3.17
CA TYR A 192 25.00 -7.04 4.32
C TYR A 192 26.42 -6.50 4.12
N ILE A 193 26.84 -5.63 5.05
CA ILE A 193 28.23 -5.24 5.26
C ILE A 193 28.60 -5.59 6.70
N GLN A 194 29.69 -6.31 6.90
CA GLN A 194 30.27 -6.48 8.23
C GLN A 194 31.40 -5.48 8.43
N CYS A 195 31.32 -4.69 9.51
CA CYS A 195 32.38 -3.78 9.90
C CYS A 195 33.64 -4.58 10.27
N PRO A 196 34.81 -4.32 9.63
CA PRO A 196 36.02 -5.05 9.95
C PRO A 196 36.68 -4.64 11.27
N LEU A 197 36.19 -3.58 11.94
CA LEU A 197 36.77 -3.07 13.19
C LEU A 197 36.07 -3.63 14.43
N ASP A 198 34.73 -3.57 14.47
CA ASP A 198 33.94 -3.99 15.62
C ASP A 198 32.95 -5.12 15.30
N GLU A 199 32.99 -5.63 14.08
CA GLU A 199 32.19 -6.76 13.61
C GLU A 199 30.68 -6.48 13.54
N THR A 200 30.25 -5.22 13.67
CA THR A 200 28.85 -4.80 13.51
C THR A 200 28.37 -5.13 12.10
N ILE A 201 27.20 -5.78 12.01
CA ILE A 201 26.59 -6.21 10.74
C ILE A 201 25.49 -5.23 10.35
N PHE A 202 25.64 -4.61 9.18
CA PHE A 202 24.66 -3.74 8.55
C PHE A 202 23.93 -4.52 7.48
N ILE A 203 22.63 -4.73 7.63
CA ILE A 203 21.85 -5.61 6.73
C ILE A 203 21.05 -4.77 5.75
N PHE A 204 21.18 -5.08 4.47
CA PHE A 204 20.41 -4.43 3.41
C PHE A 204 18.95 -4.88 3.44
N THR A 205 18.08 -3.91 3.26
CA THR A 205 16.63 -4.09 3.15
C THR A 205 16.18 -3.77 1.73
N VAL A 206 14.88 -3.90 1.45
CA VAL A 206 14.31 -3.52 0.14
C VAL A 206 14.44 -2.02 -0.11
N GLU A 207 14.51 -1.21 0.95
CA GLU A 207 14.52 0.25 0.91
C GLU A 207 15.92 0.85 1.17
N TYR A 208 16.89 0.03 1.55
CA TYR A 208 18.23 0.48 1.92
C TYR A 208 19.28 -0.50 1.39
N ASP A 209 20.08 -0.03 0.44
CA ASP A 209 21.13 -0.80 -0.21
C ASP A 209 22.54 -0.20 0.04
N ILE A 210 23.52 -0.69 -0.72
CA ILE A 210 24.91 -0.24 -0.62
C ILE A 210 25.09 1.23 -1.04
N ASP A 211 24.30 1.73 -1.99
CA ASP A 211 24.40 3.07 -2.52
C ASP A 211 23.86 4.11 -1.53
N ASP A 212 22.94 3.69 -0.66
CA ASP A 212 22.37 4.49 0.43
C ASP A 212 23.34 4.76 1.60
N VAL A 213 24.50 4.10 1.64
CA VAL A 213 25.51 4.33 2.67
C VAL A 213 25.94 5.80 2.69
N VAL A 214 25.83 6.43 3.86
CA VAL A 214 25.99 7.88 4.05
C VAL A 214 27.42 8.34 3.74
N LYS A 215 27.54 9.47 3.02
CA LYS A 215 28.84 10.13 2.75
C LYS A 215 29.31 10.91 3.98
N ASN A 216 30.59 10.79 4.34
CA ASN A 216 31.17 11.50 5.48
C ASN A 216 32.22 12.54 5.07
N PHE A 217 31.78 13.65 4.48
CA PHE A 217 32.67 14.74 4.05
C PHE A 217 33.36 15.50 5.21
N LYS A 218 32.91 15.30 6.47
CA LYS A 218 33.62 15.83 7.64
C LYS A 218 35.04 15.26 7.76
N ALA A 219 35.25 14.01 7.31
CA ALA A 219 36.58 13.39 7.27
C ALA A 219 37.59 14.13 6.37
N LEU A 220 37.12 14.99 5.45
CA LEU A 220 37.98 15.78 4.57
C LEU A 220 38.40 17.12 5.18
N SER A 221 37.53 17.72 6.00
CA SER A 221 37.60 19.12 6.43
C SER A 221 38.21 19.35 7.83
N MET A 222 38.32 18.30 8.66
CA MET A 222 38.98 18.37 9.99
C MET A 222 40.49 18.22 9.89
#